data_AF-A0A7C5JEX9-F1
#
_entry.id   AF-A0A7C5JEX9-F1
#
_cell.length_a   1.000
_cell.length_b   1.000
_cell.length_c   1.000
_cell.angle_alpha   90.00
_cell.angle_beta   90.00
_cell.angle_gamma   90.00
#
_symmetry.space_group_name_H-M   'P 1'
#
loop_
_entity.id
_entity.type
_entity.pdbx_description
1 polymer ?
#
loop_
_entity_poly.entity_id
_entity_poly.type
_entity_poly.pdbx_seq_one_letter_code
_entity_poly.pdbx_strand_id
1 'polypeptide(L)'
;METPIQIFEPLDVFSPILMICLPVIIAALIFYYFNAKREVTYEERNQRNMLSMLAVVVILVAFSAGAMEWIMTRNVGAVELYADKIMYSGKTVDFEDIKGVYIRNDAPGQVMPSVRKAKEKLLLVIEEYNGKGHYFYDSNYDIKQMVSAISKQVKVYKEKKNKNY
;
A
#
# COMPACT_ATOMS: atom_id res chain seq x y z
N MET A 1 24.95 -17.60 7.45
CA MET A 1 23.64 -16.97 7.22
C MET A 1 23.50 -15.89 8.26
N GLU A 2 23.49 -14.62 7.86
CA GLU A 2 23.28 -13.52 8.80
C GLU A 2 21.85 -13.58 9.33
N THR A 3 21.68 -13.50 10.64
CA THR A 3 20.35 -13.48 11.27
C THR A 3 19.85 -12.04 11.31
N PRO A 4 18.60 -11.76 10.89
CA PRO A 4 18.03 -10.44 11.02
C PRO A 4 17.98 -10.05 12.51
N ILE A 5 18.39 -8.82 12.81
CA ILE A 5 18.39 -8.28 14.17
C ILE A 5 16.95 -7.97 14.60
N GLN A 6 16.15 -7.50 13.65
CA GLN A 6 14.74 -7.17 13.86
C GLN A 6 13.97 -7.37 12.57
N ILE A 7 12.75 -7.88 12.68
CA ILE A 7 11.83 -8.06 11.56
C ILE A 7 10.59 -7.22 11.86
N PHE A 8 10.21 -6.38 10.91
CA PHE A 8 8.95 -5.64 10.94
C PHE A 8 7.97 -6.33 10.00
N GLU A 9 7.04 -7.07 10.60
CA GLU A 9 5.91 -7.60 9.86
C GLU A 9 4.94 -6.48 9.51
N PRO A 10 4.31 -6.52 8.33
CA PRO A 10 3.26 -5.58 8.02
C PRO A 10 2.09 -5.78 8.97
N LEU A 11 1.51 -4.66 9.44
CA LEU A 11 0.26 -4.65 10.18
C LEU A 11 -0.80 -5.39 9.36
N ASP A 12 -1.63 -6.21 10.03
CA ASP A 12 -2.67 -7.04 9.40
C ASP A 12 -3.27 -6.35 8.18
N VAL A 13 -2.85 -6.80 7.00
CA VAL A 13 -3.19 -6.19 5.70
C VAL A 13 -4.59 -6.65 5.30
N PHE A 14 -5.53 -6.49 6.22
CA PHE A 14 -6.92 -6.83 6.02
C PHE A 14 -7.56 -5.69 5.25
N SER A 15 -7.50 -5.77 3.91
CA SER A 15 -8.11 -4.73 3.08
C SER A 15 -9.63 -4.95 3.01
N PRO A 16 -10.45 -4.08 3.63
CA PRO A 16 -11.91 -4.17 3.52
C PRO A 16 -12.38 -4.00 2.06
N ILE A 17 -11.57 -3.35 1.22
CA ILE A 17 -11.85 -3.13 -0.20
C ILE A 17 -11.86 -4.47 -0.94
N LEU A 18 -10.85 -5.34 -0.72
CA LEU A 18 -10.80 -6.67 -1.34
C LEU A 18 -12.00 -7.54 -0.94
N MET A 19 -12.42 -7.44 0.33
CA MET A 19 -13.59 -8.17 0.82
C MET A 19 -14.90 -7.71 0.19
N ILE A 20 -15.02 -6.44 -0.20
CA ILE A 20 -16.24 -5.88 -0.78
C ILE A 20 -16.25 -6.06 -2.31
N CYS A 21 -15.10 -5.94 -2.98
CA CYS A 21 -15.02 -6.02 -4.43
C CYS A 21 -15.54 -7.35 -4.99
N LEU A 22 -15.16 -8.48 -4.39
CA LEU A 22 -15.57 -9.80 -4.86
C LEU A 22 -17.11 -10.01 -4.81
N PRO A 23 -17.81 -9.80 -3.68
CA PRO A 23 -19.26 -9.94 -3.63
C PRO A 23 -19.99 -8.91 -4.50
N VAL A 24 -19.46 -7.69 -4.65
CA VAL A 24 -20.04 -6.68 -5.55
C VAL A 24 -19.96 -7.14 -7.01
N ILE A 25 -18.82 -7.69 -7.44
CA ILE A 25 -18.66 -8.24 -8.80
C ILE A 25 -19.64 -9.40 -9.01
N ILE A 26 -19.75 -10.32 -8.05
CA ILE A 26 -20.69 -11.46 -8.13
C ILE A 26 -22.13 -10.96 -8.22
N ALA A 27 -22.54 -10.03 -7.36
CA ALA A 27 -23.89 -9.46 -7.38
C ALA A 27 -24.20 -8.75 -8.71
N ALA A 28 -23.24 -7.99 -9.24
CA ALA A 28 -23.39 -7.30 -10.52
C ALA A 28 -23.47 -8.28 -11.71
N LEU A 29 -22.72 -9.38 -11.68
CA LEU A 29 -22.80 -10.45 -12.69
C LEU A 29 -24.16 -11.17 -12.63
N ILE A 30 -24.64 -11.49 -11.43
CA ILE A 30 -25.97 -12.09 -11.23
C ILE A 30 -27.05 -11.15 -11.77
N PHE A 31 -26.99 -9.88 -11.38
CA PHE A 31 -27.91 -8.85 -11.87
C PHE A 31 -27.87 -8.74 -13.40
N TYR A 32 -26.68 -8.66 -13.99
CA TYR A 32 -26.50 -8.59 -15.43
C TYR A 32 -27.12 -9.80 -16.14
N TYR A 33 -26.88 -11.02 -15.64
CA TYR A 33 -27.41 -12.25 -16.21
C TYR A 33 -28.94 -12.30 -16.19
N PHE A 34 -29.57 -11.99 -15.04
CA PHE A 34 -31.02 -11.94 -14.94
C PHE A 34 -31.64 -10.84 -15.79
N ASN A 35 -30.99 -9.67 -15.84
CA ASN A 35 -31.44 -8.55 -16.67
C ASN A 35 -31.36 -8.89 -18.16
N ALA A 36 -30.28 -9.53 -18.61
CA ALA A 36 -30.11 -9.99 -19.99
C ALA A 36 -31.15 -11.05 -20.40
N LYS A 37 -31.55 -11.92 -19.47
CA LYS A 37 -32.58 -12.95 -19.71
C LYS A 37 -34.01 -12.44 -19.62
N ARG A 38 -34.23 -11.20 -19.15
CA ARG A 38 -35.57 -10.63 -19.04
C ARG A 38 -36.17 -10.42 -20.43
N GLU A 39 -37.33 -11.03 -20.67
CA GLU A 39 -38.18 -10.68 -21.80
C GLU A 39 -38.68 -9.25 -21.60
N VAL A 40 -38.50 -8.41 -22.61
CA VAL A 40 -38.84 -6.98 -22.56
C VAL A 40 -39.54 -6.59 -23.85
N THR A 41 -40.49 -5.67 -23.71
CA THR A 41 -41.16 -5.03 -24.85
C THR A 41 -40.18 -4.13 -25.61
N TYR A 42 -40.56 -3.70 -26.81
CA TYR A 42 -39.72 -2.85 -27.64
C TYR A 42 -39.35 -1.52 -26.95
N GLU A 43 -40.29 -0.98 -26.17
CA GLU A 43 -40.12 0.27 -25.40
C GLU A 43 -39.15 0.11 -24.22
N GLU A 44 -39.16 -1.04 -23.54
CA GLU A 44 -38.29 -1.33 -22.41
C GLU A 44 -36.86 -1.75 -22.81
N ARG A 45 -36.63 -2.04 -24.10
CA ARG A 45 -35.34 -2.52 -24.60
C ARG A 45 -34.20 -1.54 -24.31
N ASN A 46 -34.46 -0.24 -24.43
CA ASN A 46 -33.45 0.79 -24.15
C ASN A 46 -33.08 0.83 -22.65
N GLN A 47 -34.07 0.73 -21.76
CA GLN A 47 -33.85 0.69 -20.32
C GLN A 47 -33.07 -0.56 -19.91
N ARG A 48 -33.40 -1.72 -20.50
CA ARG A 48 -32.64 -2.97 -20.30
C ARG A 48 -31.18 -2.79 -20.66
N ASN A 49 -30.91 -2.27 -21.86
CA ASN A 49 -29.54 -2.03 -22.33
C ASN A 49 -28.77 -1.05 -21.43
N MET A 50 -29.42 0.02 -20.97
CA MET A 50 -28.82 0.99 -20.05
C MET A 50 -28.46 0.35 -18.71
N LEU A 51 -29.35 -0.47 -18.13
CA LEU A 51 -29.08 -1.19 -16.88
C LEU A 51 -27.98 -2.25 -17.05
N SER A 52 -27.93 -2.94 -18.19
CA SER A 52 -26.84 -3.86 -18.53
C SER A 52 -25.50 -3.13 -18.63
N MET A 53 -25.45 -1.97 -19.28
CA MET A 53 -24.24 -1.14 -19.33
C MET A 53 -23.83 -0.66 -17.93
N LEU A 54 -24.78 -0.25 -17.08
CA LEU A 54 -24.50 0.14 -15.71
C LEU A 54 -23.87 -1.01 -14.91
N ALA A 55 -24.40 -2.23 -15.06
CA ALA A 55 -23.83 -3.41 -14.40
C ALA A 55 -22.38 -3.68 -14.85
N VAL A 56 -22.10 -3.54 -16.15
CA VAL A 56 -20.74 -3.68 -16.68
C VAL A 56 -19.80 -2.62 -16.11
N VAL A 57 -20.25 -1.37 -15.98
CA VAL A 57 -19.46 -0.30 -15.36
C VAL A 57 -19.15 -0.62 -13.90
N VAL A 58 -20.13 -1.09 -13.13
CA VAL A 58 -19.92 -1.49 -11.74
C VAL A 58 -18.89 -2.61 -11.63
N ILE A 59 -18.96 -3.62 -12.50
CA ILE A 59 -17.98 -4.71 -12.56
C ILE A 59 -16.58 -4.17 -12.85
N LEU A 60 -16.44 -3.30 -13.86
CA LEU A 60 -15.15 -2.72 -14.23
C LEU A 60 -14.52 -1.90 -13.10
N VAL A 61 -15.32 -1.07 -12.42
CA VAL A 61 -14.85 -0.25 -11.29
C VAL A 61 -14.44 -1.12 -10.11
N ALA A 62 -15.28 -2.09 -9.71
CA ALA A 62 -14.98 -2.98 -8.61
C ALA A 62 -13.74 -3.86 -8.90
N PHE A 63 -13.61 -4.35 -10.15
CA PHE A 63 -12.45 -5.10 -10.59
C PHE A 63 -11.17 -4.25 -10.56
N SER A 64 -11.23 -3.02 -11.10
CA SER A 64 -10.07 -2.12 -11.11
C SER A 64 -9.62 -1.76 -9.70
N ALA A 65 -10.55 -1.43 -8.81
CA ALA A 65 -10.26 -1.14 -7.41
C ALA A 65 -9.65 -2.36 -6.69
N GLY A 66 -10.24 -3.54 -6.87
CA GLY A 66 -9.72 -4.78 -6.28
C GLY A 66 -8.34 -5.16 -6.82
N ALA A 67 -8.11 -4.99 -8.13
CA ALA A 67 -6.83 -5.27 -8.75
C ALA A 67 -5.74 -4.30 -8.27
N MET A 68 -6.04 -3.00 -8.19
CA MET A 68 -5.10 -2.02 -7.64
C MET A 68 -4.76 -2.33 -6.18
N GLU A 69 -5.77 -2.61 -5.37
CA GLU A 69 -5.57 -2.95 -3.96
C GLU A 69 -4.75 -4.24 -3.79
N TRP A 70 -4.99 -5.25 -4.63
CA TRP A 70 -4.19 -6.48 -4.63
C TRP A 70 -2.73 -6.22 -5.02
N ILE A 71 -2.48 -5.36 -6.00
CA ILE A 71 -1.12 -4.95 -6.38
C ILE A 71 -0.44 -4.19 -5.22
N MET A 72 -1.15 -3.27 -4.57
CA MET A 72 -0.62 -2.50 -3.45
C MET A 72 -0.27 -3.42 -2.28
N THR A 73 -1.18 -4.32 -1.90
CA THR A 73 -0.98 -5.25 -0.78
C THR A 73 0.10 -6.29 -1.05
N ARG A 74 0.26 -6.80 -2.29
CA ARG A 74 1.32 -7.76 -2.63
C ARG A 74 2.73 -7.19 -2.49
N ASN A 75 2.90 -5.87 -2.64
CA ASN A 75 4.19 -5.22 -2.51
C ASN A 75 4.58 -4.91 -1.05
N VAL A 76 3.65 -5.12 -0.11
CA VAL A 76 3.86 -4.96 1.33
C VAL A 76 4.41 -6.27 1.89
N GLY A 77 5.73 -6.37 2.00
CA GLY A 77 6.43 -7.52 2.57
C GLY A 77 7.02 -7.23 3.96
N ALA A 78 7.59 -8.24 4.62
CA ALA A 78 8.36 -8.00 5.84
C ALA A 78 9.57 -7.10 5.53
N VAL A 79 9.89 -6.21 6.48
CA VAL A 79 11.11 -5.40 6.43
C VAL A 79 12.09 -5.99 7.44
N GLU A 80 13.19 -6.52 6.94
CA GLU A 80 14.22 -7.20 7.72
C GLU A 80 15.41 -6.26 7.92
N LEU A 81 15.77 -6.02 9.18
CA LEU A 81 16.88 -5.18 9.57
C LEU A 81 18.08 -6.04 9.95
N TYR A 82 19.18 -5.86 9.22
CA TYR A 82 20.46 -6.53 9.48
C TYR A 82 21.46 -5.56 10.13
N ALA A 83 22.68 -6.03 10.40
CA ALA A 83 23.73 -5.25 11.04
C ALA A 83 24.30 -4.14 10.12
N ASP A 84 24.19 -4.36 8.81
CA ASP A 84 24.84 -3.61 7.74
C ASP A 84 23.85 -3.11 6.66
N LYS A 85 22.64 -3.68 6.61
CA LYS A 85 21.65 -3.44 5.54
C LYS A 85 20.20 -3.56 6.00
N ILE A 86 19.29 -3.10 5.16
CA ILE A 86 17.84 -3.29 5.25
C ILE A 86 17.39 -4.09 4.04
N MET A 87 16.59 -5.14 4.25
CA MET A 87 15.97 -5.91 3.17
C MET A 87 14.46 -5.82 3.24
N TYR A 88 13.81 -5.60 2.10
CA TYR A 88 12.34 -5.59 2.02
C TYR A 88 11.88 -5.85 0.58
N SER A 89 10.82 -6.63 0.41
CA SER A 89 10.18 -6.92 -0.89
C SER A 89 11.17 -7.20 -2.05
N GLY A 90 12.23 -7.97 -1.78
CA GLY A 90 13.27 -8.33 -2.75
C GLY A 90 14.31 -7.24 -3.05
N LYS A 91 14.29 -6.12 -2.33
CA LYS A 91 15.28 -5.05 -2.39
C LYS A 91 16.18 -5.08 -1.16
N THR A 92 17.42 -4.65 -1.35
CA THR A 92 18.42 -4.49 -0.30
C THR A 92 18.96 -3.07 -0.34
N VAL A 93 19.10 -2.45 0.83
CA VAL A 93 19.64 -1.11 1.02
C VAL A 93 20.73 -1.17 2.07
N ASP A 94 21.98 -0.97 1.66
CA ASP A 94 23.14 -0.99 2.57
C ASP A 94 23.20 0.32 3.36
N PHE A 95 23.57 0.24 4.64
CA PHE A 95 23.66 1.41 5.52
C PHE A 95 24.73 2.43 5.08
N GLU A 96 25.72 2.00 4.32
CA GLU A 96 26.72 2.88 3.71
C GLU A 96 26.10 3.85 2.70
N ASP A 97 25.08 3.38 1.98
CA ASP A 97 24.41 4.13 0.92
C ASP A 97 23.30 5.03 1.47
N ILE A 98 22.90 4.87 2.73
CA ILE A 98 21.86 5.69 3.36
C ILE A 98 22.40 7.09 3.67
N LYS A 99 21.88 8.08 2.95
CA LYS A 99 22.10 9.51 3.19
C LYS A 99 21.28 10.00 4.38
N GLY A 100 20.03 9.56 4.50
CA GLY A 100 19.14 9.99 5.58
C GLY A 100 17.88 9.13 5.73
N VAL A 101 17.36 9.11 6.95
CA VAL A 101 16.09 8.47 7.30
C VAL A 101 15.25 9.52 8.01
N TYR A 102 14.09 9.85 7.45
CA TYR A 102 13.21 10.87 8.01
C TYR A 102 11.74 10.50 7.87
N ILE A 103 10.93 11.04 8.79
CA ILE A 103 9.48 10.92 8.76
C ILE A 103 8.94 12.15 8.05
N ARG A 104 8.13 11.94 7.01
CA ARG A 104 7.37 12.98 6.34
C ARG A 104 5.90 12.84 6.73
N ASN A 105 5.26 13.96 7.06
CA ASN A 105 3.81 13.99 7.16
C ASN A 105 3.25 14.10 5.75
N ASP A 106 2.62 13.04 5.26
CA ASP A 106 1.86 13.07 4.01
C ASP A 106 0.46 13.62 4.33
N ALA A 107 0.39 14.94 4.53
CA ALA A 107 -0.88 15.63 4.56
C ALA A 107 -1.27 15.92 3.10
N PRO A 108 -2.32 15.27 2.55
CA PRO A 108 -2.82 15.68 1.24
C PRO A 108 -3.18 17.16 1.34
N GLY A 109 -2.63 17.97 0.43
CA GLY A 109 -2.86 19.42 0.40
C GLY A 109 -4.35 19.69 0.55
N GLN A 110 -4.74 20.32 1.66
CA GLN A 110 -6.15 20.58 1.96
C GLN A 110 -6.66 21.64 0.99
N VAL A 111 -7.34 21.21 -0.07
CA VAL A 111 -8.08 22.13 -0.96
C VAL A 111 -9.42 22.54 -0.33
N MET A 112 -9.85 21.89 0.76
CA MET A 112 -11.08 22.26 1.49
C MET A 112 -10.89 22.20 3.02
N PRO A 113 -11.26 23.24 3.79
CA PRO A 113 -10.96 23.33 5.23
C PRO A 113 -11.89 22.50 6.14
N SER A 114 -12.94 21.85 5.62
CA SER A 114 -14.06 21.36 6.44
C SER A 114 -14.24 19.83 6.49
N VAL A 115 -13.38 19.04 5.82
CA VAL A 115 -13.46 17.59 5.91
C VAL A 115 -12.55 17.13 7.05
N ARG A 116 -13.17 16.55 8.10
CA ARG A 116 -12.58 15.83 9.25
C ARG A 116 -11.06 15.68 9.15
N LYS A 117 -10.31 16.19 10.15
CA LYS A 117 -8.87 15.94 10.37
C LYS A 117 -8.51 14.54 9.87
N ALA A 118 -8.04 14.46 8.62
CA ALA A 118 -7.59 13.21 8.06
C ALA A 118 -6.42 12.80 8.96
N LYS A 119 -6.51 11.61 9.56
CA LYS A 119 -5.45 11.06 10.42
C LYS A 119 -4.12 11.27 9.69
N GLU A 120 -3.19 12.01 10.30
CA GLU A 120 -1.90 12.32 9.68
C GLU A 120 -1.26 11.00 9.25
N LYS A 121 -1.05 10.83 7.95
CA LYS A 121 -0.38 9.65 7.43
C LYS A 121 1.11 9.91 7.54
N LEU A 122 1.78 9.18 8.42
CA LEU A 122 3.23 9.23 8.53
C LEU A 122 3.84 8.39 7.40
N LEU A 123 4.87 8.94 6.77
CA LEU A 123 5.63 8.32 5.70
C LEU A 123 7.08 8.23 6.12
N LEU A 124 7.62 7.01 6.23
CA LEU A 124 9.07 6.83 6.36
C LEU A 124 9.71 6.96 5.00
N VAL A 125 10.71 7.83 4.90
CA VAL A 125 11.55 7.99 3.70
C VAL A 125 12.97 7.57 4.06
N ILE A 126 13.51 6.63 3.29
CA ILE A 126 14.94 6.26 3.30
C ILE A 126 15.53 6.75 1.99
N GLU A 127 16.44 7.72 2.08
CA GLU A 127 17.10 8.33 0.92
C GLU A 127 18.52 7.78 0.80
N GLU A 128 18.85 7.24 -0.36
CA GLU A 128 20.20 6.82 -0.72
C GLU A 128 21.01 7.97 -1.33
N TYR A 129 22.35 7.91 -1.25
CA TYR A 129 23.23 8.90 -1.89
C TYR A 129 23.07 8.96 -3.42
N ASN A 130 22.61 7.88 -4.05
CA ASN A 130 22.34 7.82 -5.49
C ASN A 130 21.01 8.47 -5.90
N GLY A 131 20.25 9.03 -4.95
CA GLY A 131 18.96 9.69 -5.20
C GLY A 131 17.74 8.76 -5.20
N LYS A 132 17.90 7.46 -4.95
CA LYS A 132 16.76 6.54 -4.75
C LYS A 132 16.11 6.81 -3.39
N GLY A 133 14.78 6.88 -3.40
CA GLY A 133 13.96 7.01 -2.20
C GLY A 133 13.12 5.75 -1.99
N HIS A 134 13.12 5.25 -0.76
CA HIS A 134 12.25 4.14 -0.33
C HIS A 134 11.23 4.64 0.66
N TYR A 135 9.98 4.19 0.49
CA TYR A 135 8.81 4.76 1.15
C TYR A 135 8.05 3.68 1.90
N PHE A 136 7.78 3.91 3.19
CA PHE A 136 6.93 3.03 4.00
C PHE A 136 5.81 3.84 4.66
N TYR A 137 4.59 3.31 4.60
CA TYR A 137 3.39 4.01 5.07
C TYR A 137 2.94 3.52 6.45
N ASP A 138 2.47 4.44 7.30
CA ASP A 138 1.88 4.15 8.62
C ASP A 138 0.62 3.28 8.58
N SER A 139 -0.02 3.15 7.41
CA SER A 139 -1.10 2.18 7.23
C SER A 139 -0.62 0.74 7.28
N ASN A 140 0.66 0.49 6.99
CA ASN A 140 1.20 -0.84 6.77
C ASN A 140 2.23 -1.23 7.83
N TYR A 141 2.87 -0.27 8.51
CA TYR A 141 3.92 -0.52 9.49
C TYR A 141 3.87 0.50 10.63
N ASP A 142 4.36 0.13 11.82
CA ASP A 142 4.63 1.10 12.88
C ASP A 142 5.89 1.91 12.54
N ILE A 143 5.67 3.04 11.86
CA ILE A 143 6.73 3.94 11.38
C ILE A 143 7.61 4.46 12.52
N LYS A 144 7.02 4.71 13.70
CA LYS A 144 7.78 5.25 14.85
C LYS A 144 8.79 4.22 15.36
N GLN A 145 8.37 2.96 15.47
CA GLN A 145 9.27 1.87 15.86
C GLN A 145 10.36 1.63 14.81
N MET A 146 9.99 1.58 13.53
CA MET A 146 10.93 1.37 12.43
C MET A 146 12.02 2.44 12.39
N VAL A 147 11.65 3.73 12.48
CA VAL A 147 12.62 4.84 12.45
C VAL A 147 13.59 4.76 13.61
N SER A 148 13.09 4.49 14.81
CA SER A 148 13.92 4.38 16.01
C SER A 148 14.94 3.25 15.87
N ALA A 149 14.50 2.07 15.40
CA ALA A 149 15.35 0.91 15.20
C ALA A 149 16.42 1.15 14.11
N ILE A 150 16.00 1.65 12.95
CA ILE A 150 16.92 1.93 11.82
C ILE A 150 17.95 2.98 12.23
N SER A 151 17.51 4.09 12.83
CA SER A 151 18.42 5.17 13.27
C SER A 151 19.44 4.68 14.29
N LYS A 152 19.02 3.82 15.22
CA LYS A 152 19.91 3.20 16.21
C LYS A 152 20.94 2.31 15.52
N GLN A 153 20.54 1.47 14.57
CA GLN A 153 21.48 0.57 13.88
C GLN A 153 22.45 1.32 12.97
N VAL A 154 21.97 2.32 12.22
CA VAL A 154 22.84 3.18 11.39
C VAL A 154 23.89 3.89 12.25
N LYS A 155 23.53 4.35 13.46
CA LYS A 155 24.49 4.96 14.39
C LYS A 155 25.52 3.95 14.90
N VAL A 156 25.09 2.77 15.34
CA VAL A 156 25.99 1.69 15.78
C VAL A 156 26.95 1.28 14.67
N TYR A 157 26.46 1.17 13.44
CA TYR A 157 27.26 0.86 12.27
C TYR A 157 28.34 1.93 12.00
N LYS A 158 27.98 3.21 12.00
CA LYS A 158 28.92 4.33 11.84
C LYS A 158 29.97 4.38 12.95
N GLU A 159 29.59 4.11 14.20
CA GLU A 159 30.52 4.06 15.34
C GLU A 159 31.50 2.88 15.24
N LYS A 160 31.05 1.71 14.78
CA LYS A 160 31.94 0.56 14.53
C LYS A 160 32.90 0.83 13.37
N LYS A 161 32.42 1.45 12.28
CA LYS A 161 33.25 1.81 11.13
C LYS A 161 34.34 2.80 11.54
N ASN A 162 34.01 3.81 12.35
CA ASN A 162 34.99 4.79 12.85
C ASN A 162 35.97 4.24 13.90
N LYS A 163 35.71 3.08 14.53
CA LYS A 163 36.64 2.43 15.47
C LYS A 163 37.60 1.44 14.79
N ASN A 164 37.29 1.04 13.56
CA ASN A 164 38.12 0.13 12.76
C ASN A 164 39.01 0.87 11.75
N TYR A 165 39.05 2.21 11.83
CA TYR A 165 40.03 3.11 11.20
C TYR A 165 40.77 3.84 12.32
#